data_AF-A0A524G8S7-F1
#
_entry.id   AF-A0A524G8S7-F1
#
_cell.length_a   1.000
_cell.length_b   1.000
_cell.length_c   1.000
_cell.angle_alpha   90.00
_cell.angle_beta   90.00
_cell.angle_gamma   90.00
#
_symmetry.space_group_name_H-M   'P 1'
#
loop_
_entity.id
_entity.type
_entity.pdbx_description
1 polymer ?
#
loop_
_entity_poly.entity_id
_entity_poly.type
_entity_poly.pdbx_seq_one_letter_code
_entity_poly.pdbx_strand_id
1 'polypeptide(L)'
;MSINNTLAEALELCGFIAGDRQESRMMNILGVILRLQSDPPIPLNFSDIYDQLMKEDPNLKLSKAWVHRVLKSLVDAELIRIENPTAHRKRYIADVNTVMAGLERLKNLKLKDLESKESEIKKSIDELNALDCGRLSQEFIKNVAGREEEVSSRVVRGVDELHRVLRYNMLDFAKKGDVVRATLLWVGPWINNSTTDRLVKFFEAAERGADIRYLVTTDIFKMEDNESIKDNLMGLLGMVEKVIDMRKRGIKFNAKFYSGPKTYNQITFNRESMALIINENPVTATWITRKFNPDLIDNAVRSFDKDWRKGKSVLEMNPKDFEAFGASPRGLISKILSGNAGKIPEPEY
;
A
#
# COMPACT_ATOMS: atom_id res chain seq x y z
N MET A 1 -41.65 -7.34 20.51
CA MET A 1 -40.54 -6.83 21.35
C MET A 1 -39.59 -6.08 20.43
N SER A 2 -39.31 -4.80 20.66
CA SER A 2 -38.22 -4.13 19.93
C SER A 2 -36.91 -4.58 20.57
N ILE A 3 -36.13 -5.37 19.84
CA ILE A 3 -34.73 -5.61 20.18
C ILE A 3 -34.06 -4.23 20.20
N ASN A 4 -33.34 -3.91 21.27
CA ASN A 4 -32.54 -2.68 21.34
C ASN A 4 -31.59 -2.65 20.13
N ASN A 5 -31.54 -1.55 19.36
CA ASN A 5 -30.78 -1.49 18.10
C ASN A 5 -29.33 -1.98 18.27
N THR A 6 -28.69 -1.64 19.41
CA THR A 6 -27.33 -2.08 19.74
C THR A 6 -27.18 -3.60 19.88
N LEU A 7 -28.19 -4.31 20.39
CA LEU A 7 -28.16 -5.76 20.50
C LEU A 7 -28.39 -6.42 19.14
N ALA A 8 -29.29 -5.87 18.32
CA ALA A 8 -29.52 -6.36 16.96
C ALA A 8 -28.24 -6.26 16.11
N GLU A 9 -27.57 -5.10 16.17
CA GLU A 9 -26.28 -4.87 15.51
C GLU A 9 -25.20 -5.85 15.99
N ALA A 10 -25.08 -6.09 17.30
CA ALA A 10 -24.10 -7.02 17.85
C ALA A 10 -24.35 -8.47 17.40
N LEU A 11 -25.62 -8.90 17.35
CA LEU A 11 -25.99 -10.22 16.88
C LEU A 11 -25.80 -10.37 15.37
N GLU A 12 -26.01 -9.30 14.60
CA GLU A 12 -25.70 -9.26 13.17
C GLU A 12 -24.19 -9.37 12.90
N LEU A 13 -23.36 -8.67 13.68
CA LEU A 13 -21.91 -8.78 13.59
C LEU A 13 -21.41 -10.20 13.88
N CYS A 14 -22.05 -10.93 14.79
CA CYS A 14 -21.74 -12.34 15.06
C CYS A 14 -22.26 -13.29 13.97
N GLY A 15 -23.03 -12.81 12.99
CA GLY A 15 -23.66 -13.66 11.98
C GLY A 15 -24.81 -14.49 12.53
N PHE A 16 -25.44 -14.05 13.63
CA PHE A 16 -26.65 -14.66 14.17
C PHE A 16 -27.93 -14.07 13.56
N ILE A 17 -27.87 -12.83 13.06
CA ILE A 17 -28.95 -12.14 12.37
C ILE A 17 -28.42 -11.50 11.09
N ALA A 18 -28.77 -12.04 9.94
CA ALA A 18 -28.72 -11.40 8.64
C ALA A 18 -30.16 -11.06 8.25
N GLY A 19 -30.36 -10.02 7.44
CA GLY A 19 -31.68 -9.55 6.99
C GLY A 19 -32.56 -10.55 6.20
N ASP A 20 -32.31 -11.85 6.30
CA ASP A 20 -33.07 -12.93 5.69
C ASP A 20 -34.20 -13.48 6.60
N ARG A 21 -35.15 -14.19 5.98
CA ARG A 21 -36.31 -14.79 6.68
C ARG A 21 -35.97 -16.06 7.47
N GLN A 22 -34.78 -16.65 7.32
CA GLN A 22 -34.40 -17.90 7.98
C GLN A 22 -33.81 -17.65 9.38
N GLU A 23 -32.96 -16.63 9.52
CA GLU A 23 -32.25 -16.32 10.76
C GLU A 23 -33.18 -15.64 11.78
N SER A 24 -34.14 -14.84 11.31
CA SER A 24 -35.28 -14.36 12.13
C SER A 24 -36.04 -15.50 12.82
N ARG A 25 -36.12 -16.68 12.20
CA ARG A 25 -36.82 -17.83 12.77
C ARG A 25 -35.95 -18.65 13.73
N MET A 26 -34.62 -18.68 13.57
CA MET A 26 -33.71 -19.23 14.57
C MET A 26 -33.80 -18.45 15.88
N MET A 27 -33.83 -17.12 15.78
CA MET A 27 -34.04 -16.23 16.91
C MET A 27 -35.39 -16.47 17.60
N ASN A 28 -36.46 -16.65 16.82
CA ASN A 28 -37.78 -16.96 17.37
C ASN A 28 -37.79 -18.29 18.14
N ILE A 29 -37.21 -19.35 17.58
CA ILE A 29 -37.15 -20.67 18.24
C ILE A 29 -36.28 -20.59 19.50
N LEU A 30 -35.11 -19.96 19.44
CA LEU A 30 -34.26 -19.76 20.62
C LEU A 30 -34.98 -18.94 21.70
N GLY A 31 -35.70 -17.88 21.31
CA GLY A 31 -36.51 -17.07 22.22
C GLY A 31 -37.67 -17.83 22.87
N VAL A 32 -38.32 -18.74 22.14
CA VAL A 32 -39.31 -19.66 22.72
C VAL A 32 -38.67 -20.60 23.74
N ILE A 33 -37.53 -21.21 23.38
CA ILE A 33 -36.80 -22.11 24.29
C ILE A 33 -36.41 -21.36 25.57
N LEU A 34 -35.80 -20.18 25.47
CA LEU A 34 -35.35 -19.40 26.63
C LEU A 34 -36.51 -18.95 27.53
N ARG A 35 -37.71 -18.71 26.99
CA ARG A 35 -38.91 -18.36 27.79
C ARG A 35 -39.55 -19.55 28.47
N LEU A 36 -39.44 -20.74 27.88
CA LEU A 36 -39.90 -21.99 28.49
C LEU A 36 -38.95 -22.50 29.58
N GLN A 37 -37.70 -22.04 29.57
CA GLN A 37 -36.71 -22.39 30.58
C GLN A 37 -37.04 -21.73 31.92
N SER A 38 -36.80 -22.48 33.00
CA SER A 38 -36.90 -22.01 34.38
C SER A 38 -35.50 -21.98 35.01
N ASP A 39 -35.36 -21.43 36.21
CA ASP A 39 -34.13 -21.52 37.01
C ASP A 39 -34.36 -22.49 38.19
N PRO A 40 -33.70 -23.66 38.24
CA PRO A 40 -32.66 -24.16 37.33
C PRO A 40 -33.19 -24.63 35.97
N PRO A 41 -32.34 -24.70 34.91
CA PRO A 41 -32.76 -25.05 33.56
C PRO A 41 -33.41 -26.44 33.48
N ILE A 42 -34.58 -26.52 32.85
CA ILE A 42 -35.37 -27.74 32.71
C ILE A 42 -35.22 -28.28 31.27
N PRO A 43 -34.92 -29.57 31.06
CA PRO A 43 -34.86 -30.16 29.74
C PRO A 43 -36.25 -30.16 29.06
N LEU A 44 -36.35 -29.48 27.91
CA LEU A 44 -37.58 -29.34 27.13
C LEU A 44 -37.67 -30.40 26.03
N ASN A 45 -38.85 -30.98 25.83
CA ASN A 45 -39.06 -31.90 24.72
C ASN A 45 -39.41 -31.12 23.44
N PHE A 46 -39.28 -31.77 22.28
CA PHE A 46 -39.69 -31.18 21.00
C PHE A 46 -41.15 -30.71 20.98
N SER A 47 -42.06 -31.48 21.58
CA SER A 47 -43.49 -31.13 21.68
C SER A 47 -43.68 -29.78 22.35
N ASP A 48 -43.02 -29.58 23.48
CA ASP A 48 -43.19 -28.39 24.33
C ASP A 48 -42.73 -27.13 23.57
N ILE A 49 -41.62 -27.25 22.84
CA ILE A 49 -41.08 -26.17 21.99
C ILE A 49 -42.01 -25.90 20.80
N TYR A 50 -42.48 -26.95 20.12
CA TYR A 50 -43.34 -26.82 18.94
C TYR A 50 -44.71 -26.24 19.29
N ASP A 51 -45.33 -26.72 20.35
CA ASP A 51 -46.66 -26.29 20.78
C ASP A 51 -46.64 -24.84 21.25
N GLN A 52 -45.60 -24.42 21.98
CA GLN A 52 -45.41 -23.03 22.37
C GLN A 52 -45.14 -22.13 21.16
N LEU A 53 -44.34 -22.58 20.19
CA LEU A 53 -44.07 -21.84 18.96
C LEU A 53 -45.35 -21.56 18.15
N MET A 54 -46.21 -22.58 18.01
CA MET A 54 -47.50 -22.45 17.31
C MET A 54 -48.50 -21.59 18.08
N LYS A 55 -48.39 -21.53 19.42
CA LYS A 55 -49.21 -20.67 20.28
C LYS A 55 -48.82 -19.19 20.16
N GLU A 56 -47.52 -18.89 20.09
CA GLU A 56 -47.02 -17.52 20.02
C GLU A 56 -47.12 -16.90 18.63
N ASP A 57 -46.98 -17.70 17.57
CA ASP A 57 -47.20 -17.25 16.20
C ASP A 57 -48.02 -18.27 15.39
N PRO A 58 -49.36 -18.20 15.49
CA PRO A 58 -50.26 -19.11 14.76
C PRO A 58 -50.16 -18.99 13.23
N ASN A 59 -49.61 -17.87 12.73
CA ASN A 59 -49.45 -17.61 11.30
C ASN A 59 -48.14 -18.21 10.74
N LEU A 60 -47.17 -18.54 11.60
CA LEU A 60 -45.98 -19.30 11.23
C LEU A 60 -46.38 -20.76 10.92
N LYS A 61 -46.72 -21.03 9.65
CA LYS A 61 -46.95 -22.40 9.13
C LYS A 61 -45.63 -23.18 9.02
N LEU A 62 -44.92 -23.40 10.13
CA LEU A 62 -43.70 -24.19 10.16
C LEU A 62 -43.99 -25.68 10.29
N SER A 63 -43.40 -26.47 9.39
CA SER A 63 -43.45 -27.93 9.49
C SER A 63 -42.57 -28.42 10.65
N LYS A 64 -42.97 -29.54 11.29
CA LYS A 64 -42.16 -30.20 12.34
C LYS A 64 -40.74 -30.53 11.86
N ALA A 65 -40.61 -30.99 10.62
CA ALA A 65 -39.31 -31.29 10.00
C ALA A 65 -38.41 -30.05 9.88
N TRP A 66 -38.99 -28.87 9.67
CA TRP A 66 -38.24 -27.62 9.62
C TRP A 66 -37.77 -27.19 11.01
N VAL A 67 -38.63 -27.30 12.04
CA VAL A 67 -38.24 -27.02 13.42
C VAL A 67 -37.11 -27.94 13.89
N HIS A 68 -37.14 -29.22 13.52
CA HIS A 68 -36.01 -30.13 13.78
C HIS A 68 -34.70 -29.67 13.11
N ARG A 69 -34.75 -29.14 11.88
CA ARG A 69 -33.56 -28.59 11.22
C ARG A 69 -33.00 -27.39 11.96
N VAL A 70 -33.86 -26.48 12.42
CA VAL A 70 -33.41 -25.32 13.20
C VAL A 70 -32.87 -25.72 14.55
N LEU A 71 -33.52 -26.64 15.27
CA LEU A 71 -32.99 -27.16 16.52
C LEU A 71 -31.60 -27.79 16.31
N LYS A 72 -31.41 -28.52 15.20
CA LYS A 72 -30.08 -29.02 14.84
C LYS A 72 -29.08 -27.88 14.62
N SER A 73 -29.42 -26.86 13.85
CA SER A 73 -28.55 -25.69 13.63
C SER A 73 -28.21 -24.95 14.93
N LEU A 74 -29.17 -24.83 15.86
CA LEU A 74 -28.94 -24.23 17.18
C LEU A 74 -28.02 -25.10 18.04
N VAL A 75 -28.10 -26.42 17.94
CA VAL A 75 -27.16 -27.35 18.61
C VAL A 75 -25.76 -27.24 18.00
N ASP A 76 -25.66 -27.25 16.67
CA ASP A 76 -24.39 -27.15 15.93
C ASP A 76 -23.68 -25.80 16.17
N ALA A 77 -24.47 -24.75 16.43
CA ALA A 77 -24.01 -23.42 16.83
C ALA A 77 -23.80 -23.28 18.36
N GLU A 78 -24.00 -24.35 19.14
CA GLU A 78 -23.86 -24.37 20.60
C GLU A 78 -24.79 -23.40 21.35
N LEU A 79 -25.84 -22.88 20.70
CA LEU A 79 -26.84 -21.99 21.29
C LEU A 79 -27.88 -22.73 22.14
N ILE A 80 -28.02 -24.04 21.92
CA ILE A 80 -28.77 -24.96 22.79
C ILE A 80 -27.98 -26.26 22.95
N ARG A 81 -28.13 -26.95 24.09
CA ARG A 81 -27.50 -28.26 24.34
C ARG A 81 -28.54 -29.37 24.49
N ILE A 82 -28.13 -30.60 24.23
CA ILE A 82 -28.96 -31.79 24.43
C ILE A 82 -28.57 -32.43 25.77
N GLU A 83 -29.54 -32.69 26.65
CA GLU A 83 -29.30 -33.30 27.97
C GLU A 83 -28.56 -34.64 27.86
N ASN A 84 -29.07 -35.55 27.02
CA ASN A 84 -28.43 -36.83 26.72
C ASN A 84 -28.32 -37.03 25.19
N PRO A 85 -27.12 -36.89 24.62
CA PRO A 85 -26.88 -37.08 23.18
C PRO A 85 -27.19 -38.48 22.67
N THR A 86 -27.23 -39.50 23.53
CA THR A 86 -27.52 -40.89 23.14
C THR A 86 -29.00 -41.27 23.25
N ALA A 87 -29.82 -40.46 23.92
CA ALA A 87 -31.23 -40.76 24.10
C ALA A 87 -32.00 -40.72 22.77
N HIS A 88 -32.96 -41.65 22.60
CA HIS A 88 -33.85 -41.66 21.43
C HIS A 88 -34.73 -40.40 21.38
N ARG A 89 -35.23 -39.94 22.54
CA ARG A 89 -35.98 -38.69 22.67
C ARG A 89 -35.05 -37.61 23.18
N LYS A 90 -34.69 -36.66 22.31
CA LYS A 90 -33.82 -35.54 22.66
C LYS A 90 -34.57 -34.54 23.53
N ARG A 91 -33.91 -34.06 24.58
CA ARG A 91 -34.37 -32.95 25.42
C ARG A 91 -33.37 -31.82 25.32
N TYR A 92 -33.87 -30.61 25.13
CA TYR A 92 -33.09 -29.42 24.82
C TYR A 92 -33.01 -28.49 26.03
N ILE A 93 -31.83 -27.94 26.27
CA ILE A 93 -31.56 -26.99 27.34
C ILE A 93 -30.92 -25.75 26.74
N ALA A 94 -31.39 -24.57 27.15
CA ALA A 94 -30.72 -23.31 26.85
C ALA A 94 -30.68 -22.48 28.14
N ASP A 95 -29.49 -22.07 28.54
CA ASP A 95 -29.27 -21.14 29.64
C ASP A 95 -28.33 -20.02 29.16
N VAL A 96 -28.09 -19.02 30.00
CA VAL A 96 -27.22 -17.88 29.67
C VAL A 96 -25.82 -18.35 29.26
N ASN A 97 -25.28 -19.38 29.92
CA ASN A 97 -23.95 -19.91 29.62
C ASN A 97 -23.93 -20.62 28.26
N THR A 98 -24.98 -21.34 27.91
CA THR A 98 -25.13 -22.01 26.61
C THR A 98 -25.23 -20.98 25.49
N VAL A 99 -26.07 -19.95 25.66
CA VAL A 99 -26.19 -18.87 24.67
C VAL A 99 -24.87 -18.12 24.52
N MET A 100 -24.18 -17.83 25.62
CA MET A 100 -22.86 -17.18 25.61
C MET A 100 -21.84 -18.01 24.81
N ALA A 101 -21.73 -19.31 25.08
CA ALA A 101 -20.83 -20.21 24.36
C ALA A 101 -21.16 -20.23 22.85
N GLY A 102 -22.45 -20.31 22.50
CA GLY A 102 -22.87 -20.26 21.10
C GLY A 102 -22.54 -18.94 20.41
N LEU A 103 -22.73 -17.80 21.09
CA LEU A 103 -22.35 -16.48 20.56
C LEU A 103 -20.84 -16.33 20.40
N GLU A 104 -20.03 -16.84 21.34
CA GLU A 104 -18.57 -16.86 21.21
C GLU A 104 -18.11 -17.72 20.03
N ARG A 105 -18.72 -18.89 19.84
CA ARG A 105 -18.46 -19.76 18.69
C ARG A 105 -18.78 -19.03 17.37
N LEU A 106 -19.94 -18.42 17.26
CA LEU A 106 -20.36 -17.66 16.07
C LEU A 106 -19.40 -16.50 15.78
N LYS A 107 -19.04 -15.73 16.81
CA LYS A 107 -18.03 -14.66 16.72
C LYS A 107 -16.70 -15.18 16.17
N ASN A 108 -16.19 -16.29 16.69
CA ASN A 108 -14.91 -16.85 16.27
C ASN A 108 -14.96 -17.37 14.82
N LEU A 109 -16.06 -18.01 14.42
CA LEU A 109 -16.27 -18.43 13.03
C LEU A 109 -16.30 -17.23 12.08
N LYS A 110 -17.00 -16.16 12.46
CA LYS A 110 -17.10 -14.95 11.65
C LYS A 110 -15.76 -14.22 11.53
N LEU A 111 -15.01 -14.14 12.63
CA LEU A 111 -13.67 -13.56 12.64
C LEU A 111 -12.74 -14.32 11.69
N LYS A 112 -12.75 -15.66 11.74
CA LYS A 112 -11.95 -16.50 10.84
C LYS A 112 -12.32 -16.33 9.36
N ASP A 113 -13.62 -16.19 9.03
CA ASP A 113 -14.09 -15.89 7.67
C ASP A 113 -13.58 -14.51 7.19
N LEU A 114 -13.64 -13.50 8.06
CA LEU A 114 -13.15 -12.16 7.74
C LEU A 114 -11.63 -12.11 7.56
N GLU A 115 -10.85 -12.78 8.42
CA GLU A 115 -9.39 -12.88 8.28
C GLU A 115 -8.99 -13.56 6.96
N SER A 116 -9.69 -14.63 6.57
CA SER A 116 -9.46 -15.31 5.29
C SER A 116 -9.71 -14.37 4.11
N LYS A 117 -10.83 -13.62 4.14
CA LYS A 117 -11.16 -12.64 3.11
C LYS A 117 -10.16 -11.49 3.05
N GLU A 118 -9.70 -11.01 4.20
CA GLU A 118 -8.66 -9.98 4.26
C GLU A 118 -7.37 -10.48 3.59
N SER A 119 -6.96 -11.72 3.88
CA SER A 119 -5.79 -12.33 3.27
C SER A 119 -5.92 -12.47 1.75
N GLU A 120 -7.07 -12.92 1.25
CA GLU A 120 -7.35 -13.03 -0.20
C GLU A 120 -7.35 -11.66 -0.89
N ILE A 121 -7.94 -10.65 -0.26
CA ILE A 121 -7.97 -9.28 -0.77
C ILE A 121 -6.55 -8.71 -0.82
N LYS A 122 -5.75 -8.86 0.24
CA LYS A 122 -4.35 -8.41 0.26
C LYS A 122 -3.54 -9.08 -0.85
N LYS A 123 -3.66 -10.40 -1.00
CA LYS A 123 -3.00 -11.15 -2.08
C LYS A 123 -3.40 -10.62 -3.46
N SER A 124 -4.69 -10.34 -3.68
CA SER A 124 -5.18 -9.80 -4.95
C SER A 124 -4.62 -8.40 -5.23
N ILE A 125 -4.52 -7.55 -4.19
CA ILE A 125 -3.89 -6.23 -4.29
C ILE A 125 -2.40 -6.36 -4.65
N ASP A 126 -1.67 -7.27 -4.00
CA ASP A 126 -0.25 -7.49 -4.28
C ASP A 126 -0.04 -8.00 -5.72
N GLU A 127 -0.86 -8.95 -6.17
CA GLU A 127 -0.84 -9.45 -7.54
C GLU A 127 -1.10 -8.33 -8.56
N LEU A 128 -2.11 -7.47 -8.31
CA LEU A 128 -2.41 -6.32 -9.17
C LEU A 128 -1.29 -5.29 -9.17
N ASN A 129 -0.70 -4.98 -8.02
CA ASN A 129 0.41 -4.04 -7.90
C ASN A 129 1.68 -4.57 -8.59
N ALA A 130 1.85 -5.89 -8.65
CA ALA A 130 2.95 -6.51 -9.38
C ALA A 130 2.78 -6.43 -10.92
N LEU A 131 1.59 -6.11 -11.44
CA LEU A 131 1.35 -5.97 -12.88
C LEU A 131 1.95 -4.65 -13.45
N ASP A 132 3.16 -4.72 -13.96
CA ASP A 132 3.45 -4.82 -15.39
C ASP A 132 2.61 -4.11 -16.47
N CYS A 133 1.68 -3.16 -16.23
CA CYS A 133 0.78 -2.74 -17.32
C CYS A 133 1.48 -2.05 -18.50
N GLY A 134 2.66 -1.45 -18.30
CA GLY A 134 3.46 -0.89 -19.38
C GLY A 134 4.00 -1.99 -20.27
N ARG A 135 4.63 -3.01 -19.67
CA ARG A 135 5.11 -4.20 -20.37
C ARG A 135 3.98 -4.99 -21.03
N LEU A 136 2.86 -5.20 -20.32
CA LEU A 136 1.68 -5.90 -20.84
C LEU A 136 1.11 -5.18 -22.06
N SER A 137 1.05 -3.85 -22.06
CA SER A 137 0.57 -3.09 -23.22
C SER A 137 1.48 -3.27 -24.45
N GLN A 138 2.81 -3.27 -24.25
CA GLN A 138 3.78 -3.48 -25.32
C GLN A 138 3.71 -4.92 -25.87
N GLU A 139 3.67 -5.92 -24.98
CA GLU A 139 3.51 -7.32 -25.36
C GLU A 139 2.18 -7.55 -26.09
N PHE A 140 1.09 -6.95 -25.62
CA PHE A 140 -0.22 -7.04 -26.25
C PHE A 140 -0.20 -6.45 -27.67
N ILE A 141 0.30 -5.23 -27.85
CA ILE A 141 0.40 -4.60 -29.18
C ILE A 141 1.31 -5.41 -30.10
N LYS A 142 2.46 -5.89 -29.60
CA LYS A 142 3.39 -6.73 -30.37
C LYS A 142 2.71 -8.02 -30.84
N ASN A 143 1.96 -8.68 -29.96
CA ASN A 143 1.28 -9.94 -30.29
C ASN A 143 0.06 -9.76 -31.21
N VAL A 144 -0.69 -8.67 -31.05
CA VAL A 144 -1.92 -8.42 -31.82
C VAL A 144 -1.64 -7.74 -33.16
N ALA A 145 -0.77 -6.74 -33.17
CA ALA A 145 -0.50 -5.89 -34.34
C ALA A 145 0.84 -6.21 -35.03
N GLY A 146 1.68 -7.10 -34.47
CA GLY A 146 2.96 -7.48 -35.06
C GLY A 146 4.01 -6.37 -35.12
N ARG A 147 3.77 -5.24 -34.45
CA ARG A 147 4.65 -4.07 -34.45
C ARG A 147 5.08 -3.71 -33.03
N GLU A 148 6.32 -3.24 -32.90
CA GLU A 148 6.77 -2.57 -31.70
C GLU A 148 6.37 -1.08 -31.82
N GLU A 149 5.49 -0.63 -30.93
CA GLU A 149 5.02 0.75 -30.90
C GLU A 149 5.84 1.53 -29.86
N GLU A 150 6.59 2.53 -30.31
CA GLU A 150 7.28 3.45 -29.40
C GLU A 150 6.24 4.23 -28.59
N VAL A 151 6.45 4.33 -27.28
CA VAL A 151 5.54 5.05 -26.39
C VAL A 151 5.48 6.52 -26.80
N SER A 152 4.33 6.96 -27.30
CA SER A 152 4.09 8.34 -27.69
C SER A 152 4.12 9.28 -26.48
N SER A 153 4.32 10.58 -26.73
CA SER A 153 4.20 11.59 -25.68
C SER A 153 2.85 11.47 -24.96
N ARG A 154 2.85 11.48 -23.62
CA ARG A 154 1.64 11.28 -22.81
C ARG A 154 1.78 11.90 -21.42
N VAL A 155 0.64 12.18 -20.80
CA VAL A 155 0.58 12.58 -19.39
C VAL A 155 0.73 11.34 -18.50
N VAL A 156 1.54 11.47 -17.47
CA VAL A 156 1.88 10.47 -16.47
C VAL A 156 1.40 10.99 -15.12
N ARG A 157 0.63 10.19 -14.39
CA ARG A 157 0.02 10.58 -13.11
C ARG A 157 0.47 9.63 -12.01
N GLY A 158 0.88 10.20 -10.89
CA GLY A 158 1.44 9.47 -9.76
C GLY A 158 2.93 9.20 -9.92
N VAL A 159 3.57 8.97 -8.78
CA VAL A 159 5.02 8.76 -8.71
C VAL A 159 5.41 7.41 -9.30
N ASP A 160 4.61 6.37 -9.03
CA ASP A 160 4.94 5.00 -9.45
C ASP A 160 4.84 4.83 -10.97
N GLU A 161 3.83 5.44 -11.62
CA GLU A 161 3.75 5.45 -13.08
C GLU A 161 4.93 6.22 -13.70
N LEU A 162 5.38 7.31 -13.08
CA LEU A 162 6.56 8.04 -13.55
C LEU A 162 7.81 7.17 -13.45
N HIS A 163 8.04 6.49 -12.33
CA HIS A 163 9.15 5.54 -12.23
C HIS A 163 9.07 4.42 -13.26
N ARG A 164 7.88 3.88 -13.50
CA ARG A 164 7.65 2.86 -14.52
C ARG A 164 8.01 3.37 -15.92
N VAL A 165 7.58 4.58 -16.25
CA VAL A 165 7.91 5.23 -17.53
C VAL A 165 9.41 5.45 -17.68
N LEU A 166 10.08 5.97 -16.65
CA LEU A 166 11.52 6.18 -16.68
C LEU A 166 12.28 4.86 -16.81
N ARG A 167 11.83 3.81 -16.12
CA ARG A 167 12.41 2.48 -16.17
C ARG A 167 12.38 1.93 -17.59
N TYR A 168 11.19 1.81 -18.19
CA TYR A 168 11.04 1.17 -19.50
C TYR A 168 11.49 2.00 -20.68
N ASN A 169 11.46 3.33 -20.56
CA ASN A 169 11.77 4.22 -21.68
C ASN A 169 13.12 4.91 -21.57
N MET A 170 13.90 4.66 -20.52
CA MET A 170 15.24 5.23 -20.36
C MET A 170 16.19 4.28 -19.64
N LEU A 171 15.86 3.89 -18.41
CA LEU A 171 16.86 3.35 -17.48
C LEU A 171 17.23 1.91 -17.83
N ASP A 172 16.28 1.02 -18.13
CA ASP A 172 16.55 -0.41 -18.32
C ASP A 172 17.44 -0.72 -19.53
N PHE A 173 17.48 0.17 -20.53
CA PHE A 173 18.33 0.01 -21.72
C PHE A 173 19.48 1.02 -21.85
N ALA A 174 19.59 1.97 -20.91
CA ALA A 174 20.72 2.89 -20.86
C ALA A 174 22.04 2.10 -20.77
N LYS A 175 22.99 2.45 -21.64
CA LYS A 175 24.27 1.75 -21.81
C LYS A 175 25.44 2.73 -21.91
N LYS A 176 26.64 2.18 -22.05
CA LYS A 176 27.86 2.97 -22.27
C LYS A 176 27.71 3.96 -23.43
N GLY A 177 27.91 5.24 -23.11
CA GLY A 177 27.78 6.36 -24.06
C GLY A 177 26.52 7.19 -23.86
N ASP A 178 25.50 6.64 -23.21
CA ASP A 178 24.27 7.36 -22.90
C ASP A 178 24.45 8.29 -21.70
N VAL A 179 23.65 9.35 -21.66
CA VAL A 179 23.62 10.34 -20.58
C VAL A 179 22.20 10.51 -20.07
N VAL A 180 21.99 10.23 -18.79
CA VAL A 180 20.74 10.51 -18.08
C VAL A 180 20.94 11.74 -17.20
N ARG A 181 20.09 12.74 -17.37
CA ARG A 181 20.13 13.96 -16.56
C ARG A 181 18.84 14.05 -15.76
N ALA A 182 18.94 14.21 -14.44
CA ALA A 182 17.79 14.35 -13.56
C ALA A 182 17.94 15.62 -12.72
N THR A 183 16.88 16.41 -12.62
CA THR A 183 16.80 17.52 -11.66
C THR A 183 15.89 17.13 -10.50
N LEU A 184 16.39 17.33 -9.28
CA LEU A 184 15.66 17.16 -8.03
C LEU A 184 15.65 18.51 -7.31
N LEU A 185 14.86 19.44 -7.85
CA LEU A 185 14.74 20.81 -7.36
C LEU A 185 13.67 20.97 -6.28
N TRP A 186 12.89 19.92 -6.05
CA TRP A 186 11.88 19.83 -5.02
C TRP A 186 11.90 18.42 -4.47
N VAL A 187 12.13 18.28 -3.16
CA VAL A 187 12.48 16.98 -2.56
C VAL A 187 11.26 16.28 -1.94
N GLY A 188 10.25 17.04 -1.52
CA GLY A 188 9.11 16.55 -0.73
C GLY A 188 8.38 15.32 -1.29
N PRO A 189 7.86 15.32 -2.53
CA PRO A 189 7.12 14.18 -3.09
C PRO A 189 7.99 12.93 -3.33
N TRP A 190 9.30 13.11 -3.37
CA TRP A 190 10.27 12.09 -3.78
C TRP A 190 10.86 11.33 -2.60
N ILE A 191 10.86 11.95 -1.41
CA ILE A 191 11.35 11.29 -0.20
C ILE A 191 10.19 10.59 0.50
N ASN A 192 10.01 9.33 0.17
CA ASN A 192 9.16 8.39 0.89
C ASN A 192 9.92 7.07 1.13
N ASN A 193 9.29 6.10 1.80
CA ASN A 193 9.92 4.81 2.11
C ASN A 193 10.37 4.00 0.86
N SER A 194 9.96 4.40 -0.35
CA SER A 194 10.36 3.77 -1.63
C SER A 194 11.45 4.53 -2.40
N THR A 195 12.01 5.61 -1.84
CA THR A 195 13.05 6.44 -2.50
C THR A 195 14.27 5.62 -2.91
N THR A 196 14.66 4.66 -2.07
CA THR A 196 15.77 3.74 -2.33
C THR A 196 15.51 2.89 -3.57
N ASP A 197 14.35 2.25 -3.66
CA ASP A 197 13.97 1.38 -4.79
C ASP A 197 13.93 2.16 -6.11
N ARG A 198 13.51 3.41 -6.04
CA ARG A 198 13.40 4.32 -7.19
C ARG A 198 14.76 4.71 -7.76
N LEU A 199 15.77 4.87 -6.90
CA LEU A 199 17.13 5.22 -7.32
C LEU A 199 17.96 4.00 -7.74
N VAL A 200 17.59 2.79 -7.34
CA VAL A 200 18.25 1.54 -7.77
C VAL A 200 18.36 1.46 -9.29
N LYS A 201 17.32 1.83 -10.06
CA LYS A 201 17.38 1.78 -11.53
C LYS A 201 18.37 2.77 -12.15
N PHE A 202 18.62 3.91 -11.51
CA PHE A 202 19.68 4.81 -11.95
C PHE A 202 21.08 4.23 -11.65
N PHE A 203 21.24 3.57 -10.50
CA PHE A 203 22.47 2.86 -10.16
C PHE A 203 22.78 1.73 -11.15
N GLU A 204 21.79 0.88 -11.45
CA GLU A 204 21.93 -0.19 -12.43
C GLU A 204 22.29 0.36 -13.84
N ALA A 205 21.67 1.48 -14.25
CA ALA A 205 22.00 2.15 -15.51
C ALA A 205 23.46 2.65 -15.53
N ALA A 206 23.93 3.22 -14.41
CA ALA A 206 25.32 3.63 -14.27
C ALA A 206 26.29 2.44 -14.34
N GLU A 207 25.95 1.32 -13.71
CA GLU A 207 26.75 0.08 -13.75
C GLU A 207 26.86 -0.50 -15.18
N ARG A 208 25.83 -0.31 -16.02
CA ARG A 208 25.89 -0.61 -17.47
C ARG A 208 26.73 0.40 -18.27
N GLY A 209 27.26 1.44 -17.63
CA GLY A 209 28.17 2.42 -18.21
C GLY A 209 27.52 3.73 -18.65
N ALA A 210 26.23 3.95 -18.36
CA ALA A 210 25.59 5.24 -18.62
C ALA A 210 26.15 6.34 -17.70
N ASP A 211 26.19 7.58 -18.19
CA ASP A 211 26.58 8.76 -17.42
C ASP A 211 25.34 9.36 -16.74
N ILE A 212 25.21 9.12 -15.43
CA ILE A 212 24.08 9.60 -14.63
C ILE A 212 24.47 10.91 -13.94
N ARG A 213 23.68 11.95 -14.17
CA ARG A 213 23.89 13.30 -13.65
C ARG A 213 22.67 13.80 -12.87
N TYR A 214 22.83 13.98 -11.57
CA TYR A 214 21.79 14.47 -10.66
C TYR A 214 22.07 15.91 -10.21
N LEU A 215 21.18 16.84 -10.57
CA LEU A 215 21.24 18.21 -10.09
C LEU A 215 20.22 18.40 -8.97
N VAL A 216 20.71 18.60 -7.74
CA VAL A 216 19.89 18.69 -6.53
C VAL A 216 19.83 20.14 -6.06
N THR A 217 18.66 20.63 -5.65
CA THR A 217 18.58 21.97 -5.04
C THR A 217 19.25 22.01 -3.68
N THR A 218 19.79 23.16 -3.31
CA THR A 218 20.30 23.41 -1.95
C THR A 218 19.19 23.48 -0.90
N ASP A 219 17.91 23.57 -1.27
CA ASP A 219 16.82 23.58 -0.29
C ASP A 219 16.71 22.28 0.52
N ILE A 220 17.31 21.18 0.07
CA ILE A 220 17.40 19.95 0.85
C ILE A 220 18.08 20.15 2.21
N PHE A 221 19.01 21.11 2.30
CA PHE A 221 19.71 21.43 3.55
C PHE A 221 18.80 22.13 4.57
N LYS A 222 17.75 22.81 4.11
CA LYS A 222 16.76 23.47 4.98
C LYS A 222 15.68 22.52 5.48
N MET A 223 15.57 21.33 4.87
CA MET A 223 14.59 20.31 5.24
C MET A 223 15.08 19.42 6.39
N GLU A 224 16.34 19.55 6.80
CA GLU A 224 16.94 18.73 7.86
C GLU A 224 16.25 18.90 9.23
N ASP A 225 15.70 20.09 9.49
CA ASP A 225 15.01 20.42 10.74
C ASP A 225 13.56 19.90 10.79
N ASN A 226 13.06 19.28 9.71
CA ASN A 226 11.72 18.71 9.68
C ASN A 226 11.76 17.23 10.11
N GLU A 227 11.32 16.94 11.34
CA GLU A 227 11.33 15.59 11.91
C GLU A 227 10.60 14.55 11.04
N SER A 228 9.51 14.94 10.35
CA SER A 228 8.75 14.03 9.48
C SER A 228 9.49 13.56 8.23
N ILE A 229 10.58 14.24 7.85
CA ILE A 229 11.38 13.94 6.66
C ILE A 229 12.74 13.34 7.05
N LYS A 230 13.10 13.33 8.34
CA LYS A 230 14.45 13.00 8.82
C LYS A 230 14.86 11.55 8.55
N ASP A 231 14.00 10.58 8.85
CA ASP A 231 14.26 9.14 8.57
C ASP A 231 14.39 8.86 7.07
N ASN A 232 13.62 9.62 6.32
CA ASN A 232 13.49 9.60 4.88
C ASN A 232 14.76 10.21 4.22
N LEU A 233 15.31 11.26 4.83
CA LEU A 233 16.58 11.89 4.47
C LEU A 233 17.78 10.97 4.80
N MET A 234 17.72 10.20 5.89
CA MET A 234 18.73 9.18 6.22
C MET A 234 18.87 8.13 5.11
N GLY A 235 17.75 7.68 4.53
CA GLY A 235 17.77 6.79 3.36
C GLY A 235 18.49 7.41 2.16
N LEU A 236 18.27 8.70 1.89
CA LEU A 236 18.95 9.46 0.83
C LEU A 236 20.45 9.63 1.12
N LEU A 237 20.84 9.76 2.38
CA LEU A 237 22.23 9.86 2.81
C LEU A 237 22.99 8.54 2.65
N GLY A 238 22.38 7.39 2.97
CA GLY A 238 22.95 6.07 2.67
C GLY A 238 23.24 5.87 1.17
N MET A 239 22.53 6.59 0.30
CA MET A 239 22.80 6.57 -1.14
C MET A 239 24.03 7.38 -1.54
N VAL A 240 24.43 8.39 -0.77
CA VAL A 240 25.67 9.13 -1.04
C VAL A 240 26.89 8.23 -0.93
N GLU A 241 26.93 7.33 0.05
CA GLU A 241 28.00 6.34 0.18
C GLU A 241 28.12 5.46 -1.06
N LYS A 242 26.98 5.01 -1.60
CA LYS A 242 26.93 4.23 -2.85
C LYS A 242 27.44 5.03 -4.05
N VAL A 243 27.09 6.33 -4.14
CA VAL A 243 27.62 7.22 -5.19
C VAL A 243 29.13 7.38 -5.07
N ILE A 244 29.65 7.55 -3.84
CA ILE A 244 31.08 7.63 -3.57
C ILE A 244 31.80 6.35 -4.01
N ASP A 245 31.27 5.17 -3.62
CA ASP A 245 31.82 3.87 -4.02
C ASP A 245 31.85 3.70 -5.55
N MET A 246 30.74 3.99 -6.21
CA MET A 246 30.63 3.93 -7.67
C MET A 246 31.69 4.80 -8.34
N ARG A 247 31.90 6.03 -7.84
CA ARG A 247 32.94 6.92 -8.37
C ARG A 247 34.35 6.35 -8.17
N LYS A 248 34.65 5.76 -7.01
CA LYS A 248 35.95 5.10 -6.75
C LYS A 248 36.21 3.96 -7.74
N ARG A 249 35.16 3.27 -8.16
CA ARG A 249 35.19 2.21 -9.19
C ARG A 249 35.23 2.75 -10.63
N GLY A 250 35.25 4.07 -10.82
CA GLY A 250 35.25 4.72 -12.14
C GLY A 250 33.87 4.75 -12.83
N ILE A 251 32.79 4.41 -12.12
CA ILE A 251 31.42 4.46 -12.63
C ILE A 251 30.94 5.92 -12.64
N LYS A 252 30.34 6.35 -13.76
CA LYS A 252 29.89 7.74 -13.97
C LYS A 252 28.52 8.00 -13.34
N PHE A 253 28.49 8.05 -12.02
CA PHE A 253 27.34 8.57 -11.28
C PHE A 253 27.76 9.82 -10.53
N ASN A 254 27.15 10.96 -10.85
CA ASN A 254 27.51 12.25 -10.25
C ASN A 254 26.27 12.97 -9.74
N ALA A 255 26.39 13.52 -8.54
CA ALA A 255 25.41 14.44 -7.98
C ALA A 255 26.08 15.81 -7.72
N LYS A 256 25.39 16.87 -8.10
CA LYS A 256 25.80 18.25 -7.88
C LYS A 256 24.67 19.05 -7.25
N PHE A 257 25.03 19.95 -6.34
CA PHE A 257 24.07 20.89 -5.77
C PHE A 257 24.05 22.20 -6.55
N TYR A 258 22.85 22.77 -6.70
CA TYR A 258 22.60 24.00 -7.42
C TYR A 258 21.83 24.99 -6.56
N SER A 259 22.37 26.19 -6.42
CA SER A 259 21.80 27.31 -5.65
C SER A 259 21.13 28.39 -6.51
N GLY A 260 21.01 28.16 -7.82
CA GLY A 260 20.36 29.13 -8.72
C GLY A 260 18.82 29.06 -8.69
N PRO A 261 18.14 29.82 -9.57
CA PRO A 261 16.68 29.86 -9.60
C PRO A 261 16.10 28.47 -9.88
N LYS A 262 15.04 28.11 -9.14
CA LYS A 262 14.34 26.84 -9.36
C LYS A 262 13.71 26.85 -10.75
N THR A 263 14.00 25.79 -11.51
CA THR A 263 13.34 25.47 -12.76
C THR A 263 12.45 24.24 -12.56
N TYR A 264 11.86 23.74 -13.65
CA TYR A 264 11.04 22.52 -13.60
C TYR A 264 11.88 21.29 -13.23
N ASN A 265 11.27 20.37 -12.49
CA ASN A 265 11.82 19.04 -12.32
C ASN A 265 11.70 18.28 -13.66
N GLN A 266 12.82 17.77 -14.15
CA GLN A 266 12.90 17.09 -15.43
C GLN A 266 13.93 15.96 -15.39
N ILE A 267 13.65 14.92 -16.17
CA ILE A 267 14.53 13.77 -16.34
C ILE A 267 14.66 13.54 -17.84
N THR A 268 15.87 13.66 -18.39
CA THR A 268 16.15 13.55 -19.83
C THR A 268 17.06 12.37 -20.14
N PHE A 269 16.78 11.70 -21.25
CA PHE A 269 17.64 10.67 -21.84
C PHE A 269 18.29 11.21 -23.11
N ASN A 270 19.62 11.34 -23.11
CA ASN A 270 20.37 11.89 -24.24
C ASN A 270 19.75 13.21 -24.73
N ARG A 271 19.23 13.23 -25.96
CA ARG A 271 18.34 14.26 -26.51
C ARG A 271 17.11 13.63 -27.16
N GLU A 272 16.77 12.41 -26.74
CA GLU A 272 15.75 11.57 -27.38
C GLU A 272 14.41 11.65 -26.66
N SER A 273 14.43 11.78 -25.35
CA SER A 273 13.21 11.81 -24.54
C SER A 273 13.40 12.54 -23.22
N MET A 274 12.27 12.93 -22.63
CA MET A 274 12.21 13.64 -21.37
C MET A 274 10.91 13.33 -20.63
N ALA A 275 11.00 13.15 -19.33
CA ALA A 275 9.88 13.36 -18.42
C ALA A 275 9.98 14.75 -17.81
N LEU A 276 8.94 15.58 -18.00
CA LEU A 276 8.83 16.91 -17.42
C LEU A 276 7.74 16.89 -16.34
N ILE A 277 8.09 17.17 -15.09
CA ILE A 277 7.15 17.19 -13.97
C ILE A 277 6.46 18.56 -13.93
N ILE A 278 5.14 18.56 -14.04
CA ILE A 278 4.28 19.75 -14.11
C ILE A 278 3.70 20.07 -12.74
N ASN A 279 3.25 19.05 -12.01
CA ASN A 279 2.72 19.18 -10.66
C ASN A 279 3.38 18.14 -9.76
N GLU A 280 3.48 18.47 -8.48
CA GLU A 280 4.21 17.70 -7.47
C GLU A 280 3.28 17.10 -6.41
N ASN A 281 2.09 17.67 -6.22
CA ASN A 281 1.08 17.13 -5.33
C ASN A 281 -0.32 17.35 -5.90
N PRO A 282 -0.94 16.34 -6.54
CA PRO A 282 -0.38 15.02 -6.87
C PRO A 282 0.69 15.10 -7.97
N VAL A 283 1.69 14.21 -7.93
CA VAL A 283 2.73 14.15 -8.97
C VAL A 283 2.10 13.92 -10.35
N THR A 284 2.35 14.85 -11.26
CA THR A 284 1.91 14.78 -12.66
C THR A 284 3.07 15.20 -13.54
N ALA A 285 3.43 14.36 -14.50
CA ALA A 285 4.49 14.61 -15.45
C ALA A 285 4.01 14.40 -16.89
N THR A 286 4.74 14.94 -17.85
CA THR A 286 4.54 14.65 -19.26
C THR A 286 5.77 13.93 -19.79
N TRP A 287 5.57 12.73 -20.33
CA TRP A 287 6.55 12.05 -21.14
C TRP A 287 6.56 12.65 -22.53
N ILE A 288 7.73 13.03 -23.01
CA ILE A 288 7.94 13.75 -24.27
C ILE A 288 9.05 13.05 -25.05
N THR A 289 8.78 12.72 -26.31
CA THR A 289 9.78 12.17 -27.22
C THR A 289 10.28 13.23 -28.20
N ARG A 290 11.48 13.03 -28.75
CA ARG A 290 12.07 13.93 -29.76
C ARG A 290 11.24 14.05 -31.02
N LYS A 291 10.53 12.97 -31.40
CA LYS A 291 9.59 12.98 -32.53
C LYS A 291 8.43 13.97 -32.31
N PHE A 292 8.03 14.21 -31.07
CA PHE A 292 6.93 15.11 -30.73
C PHE A 292 7.40 16.56 -30.58
N ASN A 293 8.46 16.82 -29.81
CA ASN A 293 8.96 18.18 -29.60
C ASN A 293 10.48 18.20 -29.36
N PRO A 294 11.30 18.27 -30.42
CA PRO A 294 12.76 18.25 -30.31
C PRO A 294 13.30 19.52 -29.64
N ASP A 295 12.69 20.68 -29.90
CA ASP A 295 13.15 21.97 -29.38
C ASP A 295 13.04 22.05 -27.87
N LEU A 296 11.94 21.52 -27.30
CA LEU A 296 11.75 21.47 -25.86
C LEU A 296 12.83 20.61 -25.19
N ILE A 297 13.14 19.44 -25.76
CA ILE A 297 14.20 18.55 -25.24
C ILE A 297 15.57 19.22 -25.37
N ASP A 298 15.87 19.85 -26.51
CA ASP A 298 17.17 20.51 -26.70
C ASP A 298 17.34 21.71 -25.76
N ASN A 299 16.27 22.47 -25.52
CA ASN A 299 16.26 23.56 -24.54
C ASN A 299 16.44 23.07 -23.11
N ALA A 300 15.75 21.99 -22.73
CA ALA A 300 15.87 21.35 -21.42
C ALA A 300 17.30 20.85 -21.17
N VAL A 301 17.89 20.14 -22.14
CA VAL A 301 19.26 19.63 -22.07
C VAL A 301 20.29 20.76 -22.00
N ARG A 302 20.15 21.79 -22.84
CA ARG A 302 21.05 22.96 -22.80
C ARG A 302 20.99 23.69 -21.47
N SER A 303 19.79 23.89 -20.92
CA SER A 303 19.59 24.52 -19.61
C SER A 303 20.22 23.68 -18.51
N PHE A 304 19.96 22.37 -18.50
CA PHE A 304 20.59 21.46 -17.55
C PHE A 304 22.12 21.51 -17.64
N ASP A 305 22.71 21.37 -18.82
CA ASP A 305 24.17 21.35 -19.00
C ASP A 305 24.82 22.71 -18.64
N LYS A 306 24.07 23.81 -18.73
CA LYS A 306 24.49 25.12 -18.23
C LYS A 306 24.50 25.17 -16.70
N ASP A 307 23.44 24.70 -16.05
CA ASP A 307 23.32 24.71 -14.59
C ASP A 307 24.25 23.67 -13.94
N TRP A 308 24.45 22.51 -14.58
CA TRP A 308 25.38 21.46 -14.18
C TRP A 308 26.84 21.96 -14.08
N ARG A 309 27.24 22.86 -14.99
CA ARG A 309 28.57 23.49 -14.96
C ARG A 309 28.73 24.44 -13.78
N LYS A 310 27.65 25.06 -13.33
CA LYS A 310 27.62 25.94 -12.15
C LYS A 310 27.46 25.18 -10.84
N GLY A 311 26.86 23.99 -10.89
CA GLY A 311 26.62 23.16 -9.72
C GLY A 311 27.92 22.64 -9.10
N LYS A 312 27.89 22.47 -7.78
CA LYS A 312 29.02 22.02 -6.98
C LYS A 312 28.88 20.54 -6.64
N SER A 313 29.92 19.75 -6.92
CA SER A 313 29.95 18.32 -6.62
C SER A 313 29.92 18.09 -5.12
N VAL A 314 29.16 17.08 -4.67
CA VAL A 314 29.13 16.63 -3.26
C VAL A 314 30.55 16.42 -2.71
N LEU A 315 31.46 15.88 -3.54
CA LEU A 315 32.83 15.54 -3.15
C LEU A 315 33.78 16.74 -3.12
N GLU A 316 33.36 17.88 -3.66
CA GLU A 316 34.16 19.11 -3.75
C GLU A 316 33.67 20.17 -2.75
N MET A 317 32.76 19.79 -1.85
CA MET A 317 32.21 20.68 -0.83
C MET A 317 33.13 20.78 0.38
N ASN A 318 33.32 22.00 0.84
CA ASN A 318 33.96 22.31 2.10
C ASN A 318 32.92 22.80 3.14
N PRO A 319 33.27 22.91 4.43
CA PRO A 319 32.37 23.39 5.47
C PRO A 319 31.71 24.76 5.17
N LYS A 320 32.41 25.68 4.52
CA LYS A 320 31.87 27.00 4.15
C LYS A 320 30.80 26.91 3.08
N ASP A 321 30.86 25.90 2.20
CA ASP A 321 29.83 25.66 1.20
C ASP A 321 28.53 25.16 1.85
N PHE A 322 28.64 24.29 2.86
CA PHE A 322 27.49 23.82 3.62
C PHE A 322 26.78 24.97 4.33
N GLU A 323 27.54 25.85 4.99
CA GLU A 323 27.00 27.07 5.60
C GLU A 323 26.34 27.99 4.56
N ALA A 324 26.98 28.21 3.41
CA ALA A 324 26.43 29.03 2.32
C ALA A 324 25.13 28.46 1.72
N PHE A 325 24.93 27.15 1.81
CA PHE A 325 23.70 26.48 1.37
C PHE A 325 22.63 26.36 2.46
N GLY A 326 22.89 26.92 3.65
CA GLY A 326 21.95 26.94 4.77
C GLY A 326 21.92 25.65 5.58
N ALA A 327 22.94 24.80 5.46
CA ALA A 327 23.08 23.64 6.33
C ALA A 327 23.59 24.08 7.71
N SER A 328 23.05 23.49 8.78
CA SER A 328 23.61 23.67 10.12
C SER A 328 25.03 23.07 10.18
N PRO A 329 26.04 23.76 10.74
CA PRO A 329 27.39 23.22 10.90
C PRO A 329 27.45 21.90 11.68
N ARG A 330 26.41 21.59 12.47
CA ARG A 330 26.25 20.34 13.23
C ARG A 330 25.18 19.41 12.67
N GLY A 331 24.61 19.77 11.53
CA GLY A 331 23.56 19.00 10.87
C GLY A 331 24.04 17.63 10.39
N LEU A 332 23.12 16.68 10.38
CA LEU A 332 23.21 15.33 9.85
C LEU A 332 23.85 15.30 8.45
N ILE A 333 23.39 16.17 7.53
CA ILE A 333 23.90 16.20 6.15
C ILE A 333 25.37 16.65 6.14
N SER A 334 25.70 17.70 6.92
CA SER A 334 27.07 18.21 7.03
C SER A 334 28.03 17.17 7.60
N LYS A 335 27.62 16.42 8.64
CA LYS A 335 28.45 15.37 9.27
C LYS A 335 28.78 14.23 8.31
N ILE A 336 27.81 13.79 7.52
CA ILE A 336 27.97 12.66 6.60
C ILE A 336 28.84 13.06 5.41
N LEU A 337 28.60 14.25 4.84
CA LEU A 337 29.32 14.71 3.66
C LEU A 337 30.74 15.22 3.96
N SER A 338 31.03 15.66 5.19
CA SER A 338 32.38 16.08 5.62
C SER A 338 33.32 14.91 5.98
N GLY A 339 32.86 13.66 5.90
CA GLY A 339 33.68 12.48 6.20
C GLY A 339 33.96 12.23 7.69
N ASN A 340 33.30 12.98 8.60
CA ASN A 340 33.34 12.76 10.04
C ASN A 340 32.34 11.70 10.52
N ALA A 341 32.03 10.71 9.68
CA ALA A 341 31.14 9.60 10.00
C ALA A 341 31.77 8.68 11.06
N GLY A 342 31.80 9.13 12.30
CA GLY A 342 31.62 8.22 13.43
C GLY A 342 30.28 7.52 13.21
N LYS A 343 30.33 6.19 13.16
CA LYS A 343 29.22 5.23 13.04
C LYS A 343 27.83 5.87 13.11
N ILE A 344 27.10 5.77 11.99
CA ILE A 344 25.66 6.02 11.95
C ILE A 344 25.04 5.28 13.15
N PRO A 345 24.33 5.96 14.07
CA PRO A 345 23.64 5.27 15.14
C PRO A 345 22.60 4.35 14.51
N GLU A 346 22.67 3.06 14.84
CA GLU A 346 21.65 2.11 14.45
C GLU A 346 20.30 2.59 15.00
N PRO A 347 19.20 2.44 14.22
CA PRO A 347 17.88 2.78 14.73
C PRO A 347 17.60 1.92 15.96
N GLU A 348 17.35 2.57 17.10
CA GLU A 348 16.80 1.91 18.27
C GLU A 348 15.38 1.45 17.89
N TYR A 349 15.20 0.12 17.85
CA TYR A 349 13.92 -0.55 17.65
C TYR A 349 13.06 -0.53 18.91
#